data_AF-A0A5C6B0Z0-F1
#
_entry.id   AF-A0A5C6B0Z0-F1
#
_cell.length_a   1.000
_cell.length_b   1.000
_cell.length_c   1.000
_cell.angle_alpha   90.00
_cell.angle_beta   90.00
_cell.angle_gamma   90.00
#
_symmetry.space_group_name_H-M   'P 1'
#
loop_
_entity.id
_entity.type
_entity.pdbx_description
1 polymer ?
#
loop_
_entity_poly.entity_id
_entity_poly.type
_entity_poly.pdbx_seq_one_letter_code
_entity_poly.pdbx_strand_id
1 'polypeptide(L)'
;MCDGVALSWREIPDELIGKHGLQRRLVKRGEEADREVQFLQRDRQPVLPVWAGGQLWVWTWGPGAQSRLPANCCCNNESLEAGRWSWLEPEPVEIPASYVWHKGVWYQSVGGIRGILVYDALGIPHVYVLTQPASHYYKVMTRSDRMPVFLGDGI
;
A
#
# COMPACT_ATOMS: atom_id res chain seq x y z
N MET A 1 -5.69 -8.31 -4.76
CA MET A 1 -6.35 -7.28 -3.94
C MET A 1 -5.63 -5.99 -4.33
N CYS A 2 -5.50 -4.90 -3.56
CA CYS A 2 -4.45 -3.95 -3.94
C CYS A 2 -3.11 -4.71 -3.98
N ASP A 3 -2.53 -4.90 -5.16
CA ASP A 3 -1.33 -5.70 -5.40
C ASP A 3 -0.14 -4.81 -5.84
N GLY A 4 -0.40 -3.52 -6.03
CA GLY A 4 0.61 -2.50 -6.18
C GLY A 4 0.06 -1.08 -6.04
N VAL A 5 0.94 -0.12 -5.78
CA VAL A 5 0.64 1.32 -5.84
C VAL A 5 1.72 2.04 -6.66
N ALA A 6 1.37 3.19 -7.23
CA ALA A 6 2.32 4.09 -7.85
C ALA A 6 2.17 5.49 -7.26
N LEU A 7 3.30 6.14 -7.03
CA LEU A 7 3.38 7.50 -6.51
C LEU A 7 4.32 8.32 -7.40
N SER A 8 4.03 9.61 -7.56
CA SER A 8 4.93 10.49 -8.32
C SER A 8 6.32 10.49 -7.71
N TRP A 9 7.34 10.46 -8.56
CA TRP A 9 8.73 10.59 -8.11
C TRP A 9 8.95 11.86 -7.28
N ARG A 10 8.24 12.94 -7.62
CA ARG A 10 8.38 14.25 -6.95
C ARG A 10 7.78 14.27 -5.55
N GLU A 11 6.92 13.32 -5.22
CA GLU A 11 6.29 13.20 -3.91
C GLU A 11 7.15 12.38 -2.92
N ILE A 12 8.28 11.84 -3.37
CA ILE A 12 9.16 11.00 -2.55
C ILE A 12 10.46 11.76 -2.26
N PRO A 13 10.83 11.97 -0.98
CA PRO A 13 12.11 12.56 -0.62
C PRO A 13 13.31 11.79 -1.19
N ASP A 14 14.34 12.51 -1.67
CA ASP A 14 15.56 11.94 -2.26
C ASP A 14 16.28 10.97 -1.31
N GLU A 15 16.22 11.23 -0.01
CA GLU A 15 16.78 10.34 1.02
C GLU A 15 16.15 8.95 1.00
N LEU A 16 14.83 8.85 0.85
CA LEU A 16 14.11 7.58 0.75
C LEU A 16 14.41 6.89 -0.58
N ILE A 17 14.51 7.66 -1.66
CA ILE A 17 14.92 7.16 -2.97
C ILE A 17 16.28 6.46 -2.88
N GLY A 18 17.28 7.12 -2.30
CA GLY A 18 18.63 6.57 -2.16
C GLY A 18 18.66 5.36 -1.23
N LYS A 19 18.08 5.49 -0.03
CA LYS A 19 18.07 4.44 1.00
C LYS A 19 17.41 3.14 0.54
N HIS A 20 16.31 3.23 -0.21
CA HIS A 20 15.53 2.07 -0.66
C HIS A 20 15.79 1.68 -2.11
N GLY A 21 16.72 2.36 -2.81
CA GLY A 21 17.07 2.08 -4.20
C GLY A 21 15.88 2.21 -5.15
N LEU A 22 15.00 3.19 -4.92
CA LEU A 22 13.72 3.33 -5.62
C LEU A 22 13.89 3.68 -7.11
N GLN A 23 15.10 4.07 -7.56
CA GLN A 23 15.40 4.27 -8.99
C GLN A 23 15.07 3.03 -9.82
N ARG A 24 15.20 1.83 -9.25
CA ARG A 24 14.94 0.54 -9.93
C ARG A 24 13.46 0.28 -10.19
N ARG A 25 12.58 1.07 -9.58
CA ARG A 25 11.12 0.96 -9.63
C ARG A 25 10.48 2.06 -10.50
N LEU A 26 11.31 2.87 -11.16
CA LEU A 26 10.87 4.00 -11.97
C LEU A 26 10.19 3.55 -13.26
N VAL A 27 9.02 4.13 -13.52
CA VAL A 27 8.26 3.91 -14.74
C VAL A 27 7.79 5.27 -15.28
N LYS A 28 7.59 5.35 -16.59
CA LYS A 28 6.86 6.42 -17.26
C LYS A 28 5.64 5.81 -17.95
N ARG A 29 4.47 6.41 -17.75
CA ARG A 29 3.22 5.98 -18.42
C ARG A 29 3.11 6.47 -19.87
N GLY A 30 3.95 7.41 -20.27
CA GLY A 30 4.05 7.98 -21.62
C GLY A 30 5.26 8.91 -21.72
N GLU A 31 5.56 9.41 -22.91
CA GLU A 31 6.76 10.24 -23.15
C GLU A 31 6.73 11.55 -22.32
N GLU A 32 5.59 12.24 -22.35
CA GLU A 32 5.34 13.51 -21.65
C GLU A 32 4.94 13.31 -20.18
N ALA A 33 4.64 12.08 -19.76
CA ALA A 33 4.24 11.80 -18.40
C ALA A 33 5.41 11.97 -17.42
N ASP A 34 5.10 12.47 -16.23
CA ASP A 34 6.04 12.48 -15.12
C ASP A 34 6.45 11.04 -14.72
N ARG A 35 7.63 10.94 -14.14
CA ARG A 35 8.14 9.67 -13.60
C ARG A 35 7.36 9.28 -12.35
N GLU A 36 7.03 8.01 -12.25
CA GLU A 36 6.40 7.43 -11.06
C GLU A 36 7.23 6.26 -10.53
N VAL A 37 7.14 6.03 -9.21
CA VAL A 37 7.73 4.86 -8.55
C VAL A 37 6.63 3.83 -8.32
N GLN A 38 6.83 2.62 -8.82
CA GLN A 38 5.90 1.51 -8.60
C GLN A 38 6.33 0.65 -7.40
N PHE A 39 5.40 0.40 -6.50
CA PHE A 39 5.57 -0.43 -5.32
C PHE A 39 4.67 -1.65 -5.50
N LEU A 40 5.25 -2.80 -5.87
CA LEU A 40 4.48 -3.99 -6.20
C LEU A 40 4.69 -5.09 -5.15
N GLN A 41 3.61 -5.78 -4.79
CA GLN A 41 3.68 -6.87 -3.82
C GLN A 41 4.57 -8.03 -4.30
N ARG A 42 4.62 -8.25 -5.62
CA ARG A 42 5.45 -9.30 -6.26
C ARG A 42 6.95 -9.02 -6.24
N ASP A 43 7.38 -7.84 -5.80
CA ASP A 43 8.79 -7.52 -5.73
C ASP A 43 9.49 -8.40 -4.68
N ARG A 44 10.78 -8.69 -4.88
CA ARG A 44 11.57 -9.49 -3.93
C ARG A 44 11.56 -8.91 -2.51
N GLN A 45 11.46 -7.58 -2.40
CA GLN A 45 11.33 -6.84 -1.15
C GLN A 45 10.13 -5.90 -1.31
N PRO A 46 8.91 -6.37 -0.99
CA PRO A 46 7.72 -5.55 -1.13
C PRO A 46 7.71 -4.50 -0.02
N VAL A 47 7.59 -3.24 -0.42
CA VAL A 47 7.56 -2.09 0.48
C VAL A 47 6.46 -1.13 0.04
N LEU A 48 5.97 -0.29 0.94
CA LEU A 48 4.98 0.74 0.65
C LEU A 48 5.45 2.11 1.17
N PRO A 49 5.17 3.19 0.44
CA PRO A 49 5.26 4.54 0.99
C PRO A 49 4.12 4.74 1.99
N VAL A 50 4.40 5.37 3.14
CA VAL A 50 3.43 5.58 4.22
C VAL A 50 3.63 6.94 4.87
N TRP A 51 2.55 7.70 5.05
CA TRP A 51 2.55 8.86 5.93
C TRP A 51 2.35 8.43 7.39
N ALA A 52 3.34 8.71 8.22
CA ALA A 52 3.28 8.49 9.67
C ALA A 52 4.03 9.61 10.39
N GLY A 53 3.38 10.23 11.37
CA GLY A 53 3.97 11.35 12.14
C GLY A 53 4.32 12.58 11.29
N GLY A 54 3.58 12.84 10.21
CA GLY A 54 3.83 13.99 9.32
C GLY A 54 5.01 13.82 8.36
N GLN A 55 5.64 12.65 8.32
CA GLN A 55 6.74 12.32 7.43
C GLN A 55 6.43 11.09 6.58
N LEU A 56 6.98 11.05 5.36
CA LEU A 56 6.90 9.89 4.48
C LEU A 56 7.95 8.86 4.89
N TRP A 57 7.50 7.62 5.03
CA TRP A 57 8.33 6.45 5.30
C TRP A 57 8.18 5.44 4.17
N VAL A 58 9.16 4.54 4.06
CA VAL A 58 9.06 3.36 3.19
C VAL A 58 9.29 2.12 4.05
N TRP A 59 8.24 1.36 4.26
CA TRP A 59 8.25 0.20 5.16
C TRP A 59 7.81 -1.08 4.47
N THR A 60 8.13 -2.22 5.08
CA THR A 60 7.81 -3.55 4.56
C THR A 60 6.32 -3.73 4.36
N TRP A 61 5.91 -4.26 3.21
CA TRP A 61 4.52 -4.58 2.93
C TRP A 61 4.21 -6.04 3.25
N GLY A 62 3.32 -6.27 4.21
CA GLY A 62 2.94 -7.60 4.69
C GLY A 62 3.96 -8.17 5.69
N PRO A 63 3.98 -9.49 5.92
CA PRO A 63 4.69 -10.11 7.04
C PRO A 63 6.22 -10.10 6.91
N GLY A 64 6.79 -9.65 5.79
CA GLY A 64 8.21 -9.84 5.51
C GLY A 64 8.60 -11.33 5.47
N ALA A 65 9.89 -11.62 5.31
CA ALA A 65 10.36 -12.99 5.09
C ALA A 65 10.44 -13.85 6.37
N GLN A 66 10.45 -13.24 7.56
CA GLN A 66 10.76 -13.93 8.83
C GLN A 66 9.76 -13.66 9.97
N SER A 67 8.69 -12.88 9.77
CA SER A 67 7.78 -12.59 10.87
C SER A 67 6.67 -13.64 11.02
N ARG A 68 6.13 -13.74 12.23
CA ARG A 68 4.92 -14.54 12.55
C ARG A 68 3.62 -13.77 12.29
N LEU A 69 3.69 -12.63 11.59
CA LEU A 69 2.52 -11.83 11.27
C LEU A 69 1.62 -12.56 10.25
N PRO A 70 0.35 -12.17 10.13
CA PRO A 70 -0.56 -12.74 9.15
C PRO A 70 0.03 -12.78 7.73
N ALA A 71 -0.07 -13.94 7.07
CA ALA A 71 0.59 -14.18 5.78
C ALA A 71 0.05 -13.31 4.63
N ASN A 72 -1.16 -12.78 4.78
CA ASN A 72 -1.81 -11.95 3.79
C ASN A 72 -1.30 -10.50 3.87
N CYS A 73 -0.88 -9.89 2.75
CA CYS A 73 -0.37 -8.50 2.72
C CYS A 73 -1.46 -7.41 2.94
N CYS A 74 -2.56 -7.78 3.57
CA CYS A 74 -3.76 -6.97 3.74
C CYS A 74 -4.46 -7.25 5.06
N CYS A 75 -5.23 -6.28 5.52
CA CYS A 75 -6.13 -6.42 6.65
C CYS A 75 -7.56 -6.18 6.16
N ASN A 76 -8.49 -7.05 6.55
CA ASN A 76 -9.90 -6.80 6.31
C ASN A 76 -10.41 -5.80 7.35
N ASN A 77 -11.03 -4.70 6.91
CA ASN A 77 -11.55 -3.66 7.80
C ASN A 77 -12.52 -4.26 8.84
N GLU A 78 -13.38 -5.18 8.42
CA GLU A 78 -14.31 -5.87 9.31
C GLU A 78 -13.60 -6.74 10.35
N SER A 79 -12.43 -7.29 10.01
CA SER A 79 -11.59 -8.06 10.93
C SER A 79 -10.86 -7.15 11.93
N LEU A 80 -10.48 -5.95 11.50
CA LEU A 80 -9.86 -4.93 12.35
C LEU A 80 -10.87 -4.40 13.36
N GLU A 81 -12.06 -4.01 12.89
CA GLU A 81 -13.18 -3.52 13.71
C GLU A 81 -13.65 -4.56 14.73
N ALA A 82 -13.62 -5.85 14.38
CA ALA A 82 -13.94 -6.94 15.29
C ALA A 82 -12.81 -7.28 16.30
N GLY A 83 -11.72 -6.50 16.35
CA GLY A 83 -10.62 -6.67 17.31
C GLY A 83 -9.70 -7.86 17.07
N ARG A 84 -9.78 -8.52 15.90
CA ARG A 84 -8.96 -9.73 15.62
C ARG A 84 -7.46 -9.42 15.48
N TRP A 85 -7.12 -8.15 15.31
CA TRP A 85 -5.75 -7.65 15.19
C TRP A 85 -5.27 -6.96 16.47
N SER A 86 -6.10 -6.82 17.51
CA SER A 86 -5.75 -6.02 18.70
C SER A 86 -4.49 -6.49 19.43
N TRP A 87 -4.15 -7.78 19.33
CA TRP A 87 -2.92 -8.33 19.88
C TRP A 87 -1.62 -7.84 19.18
N LEU A 88 -1.75 -7.18 18.03
CA LEU A 88 -0.66 -6.51 17.30
C LEU A 88 -0.66 -4.98 17.48
N GLU A 89 -1.59 -4.44 18.28
CA GLU A 89 -1.73 -3.00 18.53
C GLU A 89 -1.68 -2.15 17.23
N PRO A 90 -2.56 -2.42 16.24
CA PRO A 90 -2.45 -1.84 14.92
C PRO A 90 -2.72 -0.33 14.93
N GLU A 91 -1.82 0.43 14.32
CA GLU A 91 -1.95 1.87 14.15
C GLU A 91 -2.49 2.19 12.75
N PRO A 92 -3.48 3.09 12.60
CA PRO A 92 -3.95 3.50 11.29
C PRO A 92 -2.88 4.33 10.57
N VAL A 93 -2.67 4.06 9.28
CA VAL A 93 -1.73 4.81 8.45
C VAL A 93 -2.31 5.11 7.07
N GLU A 94 -1.72 6.10 6.41
CA GLU A 94 -2.08 6.52 5.06
C GLU A 94 -1.00 6.10 4.07
N ILE A 95 -1.39 5.40 3.01
CA ILE A 95 -0.49 4.97 1.93
C ILE A 95 -0.78 5.90 0.74
N PRO A 96 0.06 6.92 0.50
CA PRO A 96 -0.13 7.80 -0.65
C PRO A 96 0.03 7.01 -1.95
N ALA A 97 -0.92 7.23 -2.85
CA ALA A 97 -0.94 6.59 -4.16
C ALA A 97 -1.66 7.48 -5.15
N SER A 98 -0.99 7.79 -6.27
CA SER A 98 -1.63 8.42 -7.43
C SER A 98 -2.40 7.37 -8.25
N TYR A 99 -1.87 6.14 -8.29
CA TYR A 99 -2.53 4.99 -8.90
C TYR A 99 -2.41 3.75 -8.03
N VAL A 100 -3.40 2.88 -8.15
CA VAL A 100 -3.43 1.56 -7.52
C VAL A 100 -3.55 0.49 -8.60
N TRP A 101 -2.85 -0.63 -8.36
CA TRP A 101 -2.83 -1.79 -9.23
C TRP A 101 -3.58 -2.96 -8.58
N HIS A 102 -4.46 -3.58 -9.36
CA HIS A 102 -5.06 -4.86 -9.00
C HIS A 102 -5.39 -5.65 -10.26
N LYS A 103 -5.03 -6.94 -10.29
CA LYS A 103 -5.48 -7.89 -11.32
C LYS A 103 -5.33 -7.39 -12.77
N GLY A 104 -4.23 -6.71 -13.10
CA GLY A 104 -3.97 -6.25 -14.48
C GLY A 104 -4.42 -4.82 -14.77
N VAL A 105 -5.06 -4.15 -13.81
CA VAL A 105 -5.63 -2.81 -14.01
C VAL A 105 -4.93 -1.81 -13.10
N TRP A 106 -4.36 -0.76 -13.70
CA TRP A 106 -4.01 0.46 -12.99
C TRP A 106 -5.21 1.41 -13.03
N TYR A 107 -5.61 1.91 -11.88
CA TYR A 107 -6.67 2.90 -11.76
C TYR A 107 -6.22 4.03 -10.84
N GLN A 108 -6.69 5.24 -11.10
CA GLN A 108 -6.30 6.42 -10.34
C GLN A 108 -6.95 6.38 -8.95
N SER A 109 -6.24 6.88 -7.93
CA SER A 109 -6.80 7.10 -6.60
C SER A 109 -6.63 8.55 -6.18
N VAL A 110 -7.63 9.08 -5.48
CA VAL A 110 -7.56 10.42 -4.88
C VAL A 110 -7.02 10.30 -3.46
N GLY A 111 -5.86 10.91 -3.20
CA GLY A 111 -5.19 10.93 -1.89
C GLY A 111 -4.45 9.63 -1.54
N GLY A 112 -4.96 8.47 -1.96
CA GLY A 112 -4.35 7.16 -1.74
C GLY A 112 -5.28 6.18 -1.05
N ILE A 113 -4.70 5.26 -0.26
CA ILE A 113 -5.43 4.18 0.41
C ILE A 113 -5.05 4.10 1.88
N ARG A 114 -5.93 3.51 2.69
CA ARG A 114 -5.68 3.27 4.12
C ARG A 114 -4.89 1.98 4.31
N GLY A 115 -4.05 1.99 5.33
CA GLY A 115 -3.38 0.81 5.83
C GLY A 115 -3.41 0.75 7.34
N ILE A 116 -2.81 -0.32 7.86
CA ILE A 116 -2.41 -0.42 9.26
C ILE A 116 -0.90 -0.65 9.34
N LEU A 117 -0.28 -0.07 10.36
CA LEU A 117 1.07 -0.34 10.79
C LEU A 117 1.00 -1.28 11.99
N VAL A 118 1.80 -2.35 11.93
CA VAL A 118 2.03 -3.27 13.04
C VAL A 118 3.52 -3.50 13.16
N TYR A 119 3.96 -3.92 14.35
CA TYR A 119 5.35 -4.27 14.59
C TYR A 119 5.48 -5.78 14.77
N ASP A 120 6.56 -6.35 14.24
CA ASP A 120 6.88 -7.74 14.54
C ASP A 120 7.52 -7.87 15.94
N ALA A 121 7.86 -9.11 16.34
CA ALA A 121 8.47 -9.38 17.64
C ALA A 121 9.87 -8.74 17.83
N LEU A 122 10.50 -8.25 16.76
CA LEU A 122 11.78 -7.53 16.78
C LEU A 122 11.58 -6.00 16.72
N GLY A 123 10.34 -5.51 16.72
CA GLY A 123 10.03 -4.09 16.60
C GLY A 123 10.20 -3.54 15.18
N ILE A 124 10.23 -4.40 14.16
CA ILE A 124 10.33 -3.99 12.76
C ILE A 124 8.94 -3.58 12.26
N PRO A 125 8.78 -2.42 11.59
CA PRO A 125 7.49 -1.96 11.09
C PRO A 125 7.04 -2.74 9.84
N HIS A 126 5.77 -3.14 9.84
CA HIS A 126 5.08 -3.83 8.75
C HIS A 126 3.74 -3.17 8.44
N VAL A 127 3.51 -2.92 7.15
CA VAL A 127 2.33 -2.22 6.66
C VAL A 127 1.41 -3.22 5.96
N TYR A 128 0.12 -3.16 6.27
CA TYR A 128 -0.91 -3.96 5.62
C TYR A 128 -1.94 -3.02 5.00
N VAL A 129 -2.31 -3.26 3.74
CA VAL A 129 -3.37 -2.49 3.10
C VAL A 129 -4.71 -2.85 3.74
N LEU A 130 -5.46 -1.85 4.18
CA LEU A 130 -6.80 -2.04 4.71
C LEU A 130 -7.78 -2.21 3.55
N THR A 131 -8.69 -3.17 3.69
CA THR A 131 -9.62 -3.52 2.61
C THR A 131 -11.05 -3.62 3.08
N GLN A 132 -11.99 -3.45 2.16
CA GLN A 132 -13.44 -3.51 2.39
C GLN A 132 -14.14 -4.26 1.24
N PRO A 133 -15.45 -4.59 1.37
CA PRO A 133 -16.21 -5.17 0.27
C PRO A 133 -16.19 -4.21 -0.92
N ALA A 134 -15.98 -4.77 -2.11
CA ALA A 134 -15.88 -3.98 -3.32
C ALA A 134 -17.22 -3.36 -3.71
N SER A 135 -17.18 -2.10 -4.15
CA SER A 135 -18.31 -1.46 -4.83
C SER A 135 -18.62 -2.18 -6.13
N HIS A 136 -19.83 -1.96 -6.67
CA HIS A 136 -20.22 -2.54 -7.96
C HIS A 136 -19.24 -2.15 -9.08
N TYR A 137 -18.84 -0.87 -9.14
CA TYR A 137 -17.89 -0.37 -10.14
C TYR A 137 -16.52 -1.06 -10.02
N TYR A 138 -15.98 -1.17 -8.81
CA TYR A 138 -14.69 -1.86 -8.58
C TYR A 138 -14.75 -3.33 -9.01
N LYS A 139 -15.87 -4.02 -8.73
CA LYS A 139 -16.09 -5.41 -9.15
C LYS A 139 -16.10 -5.55 -10.66
N VAL A 140 -16.77 -4.65 -11.38
CA VAL A 140 -16.79 -4.64 -12.85
C VAL A 140 -15.38 -4.42 -13.41
N MET A 141 -14.66 -3.44 -12.85
CA MET A 141 -13.32 -3.05 -13.31
C MET A 141 -12.26 -4.15 -13.05
N THR A 142 -12.24 -4.75 -11.86
CA THR A 142 -11.13 -5.62 -11.41
C THR A 142 -11.51 -7.09 -11.20
N ARG A 143 -12.81 -7.43 -11.30
CA ARG A 143 -13.34 -8.78 -11.02
C ARG A 143 -12.97 -9.27 -9.61
N SER A 144 -13.10 -8.40 -8.62
CA SER A 144 -12.69 -8.65 -7.24
C SER A 144 -13.77 -8.24 -6.26
N ASP A 145 -14.08 -9.11 -5.30
CA ASP A 145 -15.06 -8.84 -4.24
C ASP A 145 -14.55 -7.95 -3.11
N ARG A 146 -13.25 -7.65 -3.12
CA ARG A 146 -12.56 -6.81 -2.14
C ARG A 146 -11.83 -5.68 -2.84
N MET A 147 -11.87 -4.49 -2.24
CA MET A 147 -11.17 -3.28 -2.68
C MET A 147 -10.40 -2.66 -1.51
N PRO A 148 -9.34 -1.86 -1.76
CA PRO A 148 -8.72 -1.08 -0.69
C PRO A 148 -9.71 -0.05 -0.13
N VAL A 149 -9.52 0.33 1.13
CA VAL A 149 -10.24 1.49 1.70
C VAL A 149 -9.53 2.74 1.19
N PHE A 150 -10.23 3.60 0.45
CA PHE A 150 -9.65 4.82 -0.12
C PHE A 150 -9.60 5.97 0.90
N LEU A 151 -8.67 6.91 0.71
CA LEU A 151 -8.59 8.13 1.54
C LEU A 151 -9.57 9.22 1.07
N GLY A 152 -9.74 9.40 -0.24
CA GLY A 152 -10.75 10.29 -0.84
C GLY A 152 -12.08 9.59 -1.15
N ASP A 153 -12.90 10.21 -1.99
CA ASP A 153 -14.25 9.74 -2.38
C ASP A 153 -14.28 8.43 -3.20
N GLY A 154 -13.16 7.71 -3.29
CA GLY A 154 -13.03 6.44 -4.01
C GLY A 154 -12.48 6.57 -5.43
N ILE A 155 -12.92 5.66 -6.28
CA ILE A 155 -12.63 5.59 -7.73
C ILE A 155 -13.86 5.91 -8.55
#